data_AF-A0A938M951-F1
#
_entry.id   AF-A0A938M951-F1
#
_cell.length_a   1.000
_cell.length_b   1.000
_cell.length_c   1.000
_cell.angle_alpha   90.00
_cell.angle_beta   90.00
_cell.angle_gamma   90.00
#
_symmetry.space_group_name_H-M   'P 1'
#
loop_
_entity.id
_entity.type
_entity.pdbx_description
1 polymer ?
#
loop_
_entity_poly.entity_id
_entity_poly.type
_entity_poly.pdbx_seq_one_letter_code
_entity_poly.pdbx_strand_id
1 'polypeptide(L)'
;MLDLRSYGSDGFSDAYSVIKERLGVVRDQEQPGYEGRAPIRESLVRCIWFGQHIKARMLATEDGTRAEAISPGWWNVEDGPDFQRAEVLFEGRGLVKGDVEVHVFASDWARHGHDKLEAYNSVILHVVMWNDGRGRFVTNQAGQKIPQLALSRYLDCELDELDVEEYPAADAQGGLCQQRLAKLPAQAAWVGQFLDFAGDERILAKARMFSRR
;
A
#
# COMPACT_ATOMS: atom_id res chain seq x y z
N MET A 1 30.53 14.86 2.87
CA MET A 1 29.53 15.94 2.86
C MET A 1 29.15 16.13 1.40
N LEU A 2 27.95 15.72 0.98
CA LEU A 2 27.50 15.89 -0.41
C LEU A 2 27.32 17.40 -0.63
N ASP A 3 28.01 17.96 -1.62
CA ASP A 3 27.85 19.36 -2.01
C ASP A 3 26.52 19.48 -2.77
N LEU A 4 25.50 20.02 -2.11
CA LEU A 4 24.10 20.04 -2.57
C LEU A 4 23.76 21.31 -3.38
N ARG A 5 24.74 21.94 -4.03
CA ARG A 5 24.49 23.09 -4.91
C ARG A 5 24.23 22.61 -6.35
N SER A 6 23.01 22.17 -6.67
CA SER A 6 22.67 21.72 -8.04
C SER A 6 21.28 22.12 -8.54
N TYR A 7 20.86 23.36 -8.28
CA TYR A 7 19.69 23.90 -8.99
C TYR A 7 20.03 24.09 -10.48
N GLY A 8 19.22 23.48 -11.34
CA GLY A 8 19.28 23.62 -12.80
C GLY A 8 18.79 24.98 -13.28
N SER A 9 18.88 25.24 -14.59
CA SER A 9 18.38 26.48 -15.21
C SER A 9 16.86 26.65 -15.14
N ASP A 10 16.15 25.55 -14.86
CA ASP A 10 14.70 25.49 -14.63
C ASP A 10 14.30 25.79 -13.19
N GLY A 11 15.27 26.04 -12.30
CA GLY A 11 15.04 26.38 -10.90
C GLY A 11 14.74 25.18 -10.00
N PHE A 12 14.88 23.94 -10.50
CA PHE A 12 14.68 22.72 -9.74
C PHE A 12 16.00 21.98 -9.50
N SER A 13 16.11 21.28 -8.37
CA SER A 13 17.27 20.45 -8.04
C SER A 13 17.03 18.98 -8.38
N ASP A 14 18.06 18.31 -8.91
CA ASP A 14 18.08 16.85 -9.12
C ASP A 14 18.67 16.08 -7.93
N ALA A 15 19.08 16.80 -6.88
CA ALA A 15 19.81 16.23 -5.75
C ALA A 15 19.02 15.14 -5.04
N TYR A 16 17.69 15.29 -4.93
CA TYR A 16 16.85 14.28 -4.29
C TYR A 16 16.69 13.02 -5.15
N SER A 17 16.65 13.11 -6.48
CA SER A 17 16.72 11.93 -7.36
C SER A 17 18.00 11.13 -7.11
N VAL A 18 19.15 11.81 -7.05
CA VAL A 18 20.45 11.15 -6.80
C VAL A 18 20.47 10.49 -5.41
N ILE A 19 19.91 11.14 -4.38
CA ILE A 19 19.79 10.56 -3.04
C ILE A 19 18.86 9.35 -3.06
N LYS A 20 17.70 9.45 -3.72
CA LYS A 20 16.72 8.37 -3.85
C LYS A 20 17.31 7.16 -4.58
N GLU A 21 18.07 7.36 -5.65
CA GLU A 21 18.75 6.28 -6.36
C GLU A 21 19.82 5.58 -5.50
N ARG A 22 20.51 6.34 -4.63
CA ARG A 22 21.60 5.82 -3.80
C ARG A 22 21.15 5.19 -2.49
N LEU A 23 20.07 5.68 -1.88
CA LEU A 23 19.63 5.31 -0.53
C LEU A 23 18.22 4.70 -0.48
N GLY A 24 17.38 4.97 -1.47
CA GLY A 24 15.99 4.54 -1.51
C GLY A 24 15.84 3.12 -2.06
N VAL A 25 15.87 2.12 -1.17
CA VAL A 25 15.46 0.75 -1.52
C VAL A 25 14.19 0.38 -0.74
N VAL A 26 13.09 1.07 -1.05
CA VAL A 26 11.75 0.48 -1.01
C VAL A 26 11.16 0.75 -2.38
N ARG A 27 11.34 -0.20 -3.29
CA ARG A 27 10.71 -0.16 -4.61
C ARG A 27 9.42 -0.95 -4.47
N ASP A 28 8.28 -0.26 -4.50
CA ASP A 28 7.01 -0.90 -4.82
C ASP A 28 7.13 -1.38 -6.27
N GLN A 29 7.36 -2.69 -6.45
CA GLN A 29 7.61 -3.26 -7.76
C GLN A 29 6.28 -3.56 -8.44
N GLU A 30 6.18 -3.18 -9.71
CA GLU A 30 5.09 -3.63 -10.57
C GLU A 30 5.13 -5.15 -10.67
N GLN A 31 4.01 -5.79 -10.33
CA GLN A 31 3.87 -7.22 -10.46
C GLN A 31 3.54 -7.58 -11.92
N PRO A 32 4.04 -8.71 -12.44
CA PRO A 32 3.80 -9.11 -13.82
C PRO A 32 2.30 -9.20 -14.10
N GLY A 33 1.91 -8.87 -15.33
CA GLY A 33 0.53 -8.92 -15.78
C GLY A 33 -0.08 -10.33 -15.63
N TYR A 34 -1.36 -10.39 -15.23
CA TYR A 34 -2.11 -11.62 -15.07
C TYR A 34 -3.16 -11.77 -16.18
N GLU A 35 -3.20 -12.93 -16.85
CA GLU A 35 -4.16 -13.23 -17.94
C GLU A 35 -4.24 -12.13 -19.03
N GLY A 36 -3.09 -11.56 -19.42
CA GLY A 36 -3.02 -10.52 -20.46
C GLY A 36 -3.40 -9.11 -20.01
N ARG A 37 -3.54 -8.88 -18.69
CA ARG A 37 -3.80 -7.55 -18.11
C ARG A 37 -2.49 -6.81 -17.82
N ALA A 38 -2.57 -5.48 -17.74
CA ALA A 38 -1.43 -4.64 -17.44
C ALA A 38 -0.85 -4.92 -16.03
N PRO A 39 0.46 -4.74 -15.83
CA PRO A 39 1.08 -4.75 -14.52
C PRO A 39 0.41 -3.72 -13.59
N ILE A 40 0.16 -4.09 -12.34
CA ILE A 40 -0.28 -3.14 -11.30
C ILE A 40 0.60 -3.27 -10.06
N ARG A 41 0.54 -2.26 -9.20
CA ARG A 41 1.29 -2.18 -7.94
C ARG A 41 0.38 -2.50 -6.76
N GLU A 42 0.97 -3.01 -5.68
CA GLU A 42 0.24 -3.27 -4.44
C GLU A 42 -0.32 -1.99 -3.82
N SER A 43 0.39 -0.86 -3.99
CA SER A 43 -0.10 0.45 -3.55
C SER A 43 -1.46 0.80 -4.15
N LEU A 44 -1.73 0.44 -5.41
CA LEU A 44 -3.03 0.63 -6.03
C LEU A 44 -4.10 -0.23 -5.37
N VAL A 45 -3.80 -1.50 -5.09
CA VAL A 45 -4.73 -2.42 -4.43
C VAL A 45 -5.07 -1.93 -3.01
N ARG A 46 -4.06 -1.43 -2.27
CA ARG A 46 -4.27 -0.76 -0.99
C ARG A 46 -5.17 0.47 -1.12
N CYS A 47 -4.98 1.31 -2.13
CA CYS A 47 -5.84 2.48 -2.36
C CYS A 47 -7.30 2.07 -2.63
N ILE A 48 -7.51 1.04 -3.46
CA ILE A 48 -8.86 0.52 -3.78
C ILE A 48 -9.55 0.03 -2.52
N TRP A 49 -8.84 -0.74 -1.69
CA TRP A 49 -9.36 -1.21 -0.41
C TRP A 49 -9.62 -0.04 0.55
N PHE A 50 -8.64 0.84 0.78
CA PHE A 50 -8.79 1.95 1.73
C PHE A 50 -9.90 2.92 1.34
N GLY A 51 -9.94 3.32 0.07
CA GLY A 51 -10.97 4.20 -0.48
C GLY A 51 -12.33 3.52 -0.67
N GLN A 52 -12.41 2.20 -0.44
CA GLN A 52 -13.62 1.39 -0.60
C GLN A 52 -14.27 1.59 -1.98
N HIS A 53 -13.45 1.60 -3.05
CA HIS A 53 -13.90 1.72 -4.46
C HIS A 53 -14.51 0.42 -4.99
N ILE A 54 -15.59 -0.01 -4.33
CA ILE A 54 -16.16 -1.37 -4.43
C ILE A 54 -17.69 -1.33 -4.63
N LYS A 55 -18.19 -2.00 -5.69
CA LYS A 55 -19.57 -1.77 -6.24
C LYS A 55 -20.62 -2.38 -5.35
N ALA A 56 -20.20 -3.38 -4.60
CA ALA A 56 -21.03 -4.22 -3.77
C ALA A 56 -20.73 -3.93 -2.32
N ARG A 57 -21.78 -3.55 -1.59
CA ARG A 57 -21.72 -3.47 -0.13
C ARG A 57 -21.44 -4.84 0.52
N MET A 58 -21.89 -5.91 -0.13
CA MET A 58 -21.66 -7.29 0.32
C MET A 58 -20.83 -8.04 -0.71
N LEU A 59 -19.61 -8.36 -0.31
CA LEU A 59 -18.62 -9.07 -1.09
C LEU A 59 -18.71 -10.57 -0.78
N ALA A 60 -18.30 -11.42 -1.72
CA ALA A 60 -18.12 -12.84 -1.45
C ALA A 60 -16.62 -13.15 -1.43
N THR A 61 -16.17 -13.74 -0.33
CA THR A 61 -14.84 -14.35 -0.22
C THR A 61 -14.74 -15.58 -1.11
N GLU A 62 -13.52 -16.06 -1.34
CA GLU A 62 -13.25 -17.20 -2.23
C GLU A 62 -13.84 -18.52 -1.71
N ASP A 63 -14.18 -18.61 -0.43
CA ASP A 63 -14.92 -19.72 0.16
C ASP A 63 -16.45 -19.62 0.02
N GLY A 64 -16.95 -18.52 -0.56
CA GLY A 64 -18.36 -18.23 -0.76
C GLY A 64 -19.04 -17.51 0.41
N THR A 65 -18.32 -17.24 1.50
CA THR A 65 -18.87 -16.50 2.65
C THR A 65 -19.10 -15.04 2.26
N ARG A 66 -20.26 -14.47 2.63
CA ARG A 66 -20.51 -13.04 2.43
C ARG A 66 -19.77 -12.22 3.49
N ALA A 67 -19.14 -11.13 3.06
CA ALA A 67 -18.39 -10.21 3.90
C ALA A 67 -18.71 -8.75 3.53
N GLU A 68 -18.81 -7.88 4.53
CA GLU A 68 -18.90 -6.42 4.38
C GLU A 68 -17.80 -5.77 5.21
N ALA A 69 -16.99 -4.92 4.58
CA ALA A 69 -16.02 -4.10 5.27
C ALA A 69 -16.76 -2.91 5.92
N ILE A 70 -16.98 -2.99 7.23
CA ILE A 70 -17.58 -1.89 8.01
C ILE A 70 -16.54 -0.79 8.20
N SER A 71 -15.28 -1.18 8.41
CA SER A 71 -14.11 -0.31 8.40
C SER A 71 -12.95 -1.03 7.71
N PRO A 72 -12.28 -0.42 6.71
CA PRO A 72 -11.12 -1.02 6.05
C PRO A 72 -9.92 -1.22 6.98
N GLY A 73 -9.92 -0.55 8.14
CA GLY A 73 -8.80 -0.48 9.08
C GLY A 73 -7.98 0.80 8.92
N TRP A 74 -6.95 0.92 9.75
CA TRP A 74 -5.96 1.99 9.71
C TRP A 74 -4.81 1.57 8.83
N TRP A 75 -4.52 2.37 7.80
CA TRP A 75 -3.42 2.11 6.90
C TRP A 75 -2.09 2.13 7.68
N ASN A 76 -1.41 0.98 7.71
CA ASN A 76 -0.09 0.83 8.29
C ASN A 76 0.99 1.06 7.22
N VAL A 77 1.91 1.99 7.47
CA VAL A 77 3.06 2.28 6.60
C VAL A 77 4.38 1.73 7.16
N GLU A 78 4.31 1.07 8.31
CA GLU A 78 5.41 0.40 8.98
C GLU A 78 5.32 -1.12 8.75
N ASP A 79 6.22 -1.90 9.34
CA ASP A 79 6.20 -3.36 9.26
C ASP A 79 4.88 -3.96 9.80
N GLY A 80 4.49 -5.11 9.25
CA GLY A 80 3.29 -5.85 9.62
C GLY A 80 2.16 -5.70 8.60
N PRO A 81 0.92 -6.06 8.96
CA PRO A 81 -0.18 -6.05 8.01
C PRO A 81 -0.46 -4.67 7.42
N ASP A 82 -0.90 -4.59 6.16
CA ASP A 82 -1.17 -3.32 5.46
C ASP A 82 -2.24 -2.47 6.16
N PHE A 83 -3.24 -3.09 6.79
CA PHE A 83 -4.28 -2.38 7.54
C PHE A 83 -4.51 -3.00 8.91
N GLN A 84 -4.44 -2.17 9.95
CA GLN A 84 -4.65 -2.61 11.33
C GLN A 84 -6.07 -2.29 11.81
N ARG A 85 -6.63 -3.12 12.70
CA ARG A 85 -7.92 -2.85 13.37
C ARG A 85 -9.09 -2.61 12.41
N ALA A 86 -9.11 -3.31 11.29
CA ALA A 86 -10.27 -3.40 10.42
C ALA A 86 -11.46 -4.05 11.15
N GLU A 87 -12.66 -3.71 10.69
CA GLU A 87 -13.90 -4.30 11.17
C GLU A 87 -14.66 -4.88 9.97
N VAL A 88 -14.78 -6.21 9.93
CA VAL A 88 -15.41 -6.93 8.82
C VAL A 88 -16.57 -7.77 9.36
N LEU A 89 -17.75 -7.55 8.79
CA LEU A 89 -18.94 -8.33 9.08
C LEU A 89 -18.97 -9.56 8.16
N PHE A 90 -18.84 -10.76 8.74
CA PHE A 90 -18.95 -12.02 8.01
C PHE A 90 -20.30 -12.68 8.26
N GLU A 91 -20.94 -13.16 7.20
CA GLU A 91 -22.16 -13.96 7.29
C GLU A 91 -21.93 -15.21 8.14
N GLY A 92 -22.82 -15.46 9.10
CA GLY A 92 -22.73 -16.59 10.04
C GLY A 92 -21.72 -16.43 11.18
N ARG A 93 -20.77 -15.48 11.11
CA ARG A 93 -19.77 -15.22 12.17
C ARG A 93 -19.96 -13.89 12.90
N GLY A 94 -20.66 -12.93 12.28
CA GLY A 94 -20.87 -11.59 12.85
C GLY A 94 -19.68 -10.66 12.62
N LEU A 95 -19.64 -9.56 13.38
CA LEU A 95 -18.60 -8.54 13.28
C LEU A 95 -17.28 -9.07 13.87
N VAL A 96 -16.23 -9.11 13.06
CA VAL A 96 -14.88 -9.54 13.45
C VAL A 96 -13.94 -8.34 13.35
N LYS A 97 -13.09 -8.18 14.38
CA LYS A 97 -12.03 -7.17 14.41
C LYS A 97 -10.67 -7.82 14.27
N GLY A 98 -9.79 -7.22 13.49
CA GLY A 98 -8.43 -7.70 13.24
C GLY A 98 -7.79 -6.93 12.11
N ASP A 99 -6.75 -7.51 11.51
CA ASP A 99 -5.96 -6.85 10.49
C ASP A 99 -6.32 -7.35 9.09
N VAL A 100 -5.99 -6.58 8.06
CA VAL A 100 -6.18 -6.94 6.65
C VAL A 100 -4.84 -6.81 5.94
N GLU A 101 -4.50 -7.85 5.19
CA GLU A 101 -3.32 -7.87 4.33
C GLU A 101 -3.73 -7.78 2.87
N VAL A 102 -2.99 -7.02 2.06
CA VAL A 102 -3.31 -6.72 0.68
C VAL A 102 -2.16 -7.07 -0.26
N HIS A 103 -2.46 -7.88 -1.28
CA HIS A 103 -1.50 -8.18 -2.34
C HIS A 103 -2.09 -8.07 -3.75
N VAL A 104 -1.22 -8.07 -4.76
CA VAL A 104 -1.68 -8.25 -6.14
C VAL A 104 -2.15 -9.69 -6.34
N PHE A 105 -1.36 -10.67 -5.89
CA PHE A 105 -1.66 -12.09 -6.03
C PHE A 105 -1.84 -12.81 -4.70
N ALA A 106 -2.68 -13.85 -4.70
CA ALA A 106 -2.87 -14.71 -3.53
C ALA A 106 -1.60 -15.46 -3.14
N SER A 107 -0.77 -15.84 -4.11
CA SER A 107 0.50 -16.53 -3.86
C SER A 107 1.54 -15.66 -3.13
N ASP A 108 1.37 -14.34 -3.10
CA ASP A 108 2.31 -13.41 -2.47
C ASP A 108 2.37 -13.57 -0.96
N TRP A 109 1.29 -14.03 -0.34
CA TRP A 109 1.26 -14.35 1.09
C TRP A 109 2.40 -15.28 1.50
N ALA A 110 2.59 -16.38 0.76
CA ALA A 110 3.66 -17.33 1.01
C ALA A 110 5.01 -16.84 0.47
N ARG A 111 5.01 -16.09 -0.65
CA ARG A 111 6.22 -15.52 -1.25
C ARG A 111 6.92 -14.54 -0.30
N HIS A 112 6.15 -13.74 0.42
CA HIS A 112 6.63 -12.79 1.42
C HIS A 112 6.86 -13.43 2.80
N GLY A 113 6.43 -14.69 2.99
CA GLY A 113 6.65 -15.45 4.22
C GLY A 113 5.68 -15.08 5.35
N HIS A 114 4.55 -14.44 5.05
CA HIS A 114 3.54 -14.08 6.04
C HIS A 114 2.92 -15.31 6.72
N ASP A 115 3.01 -16.48 6.09
CA ASP A 115 2.66 -17.79 6.67
C ASP A 115 3.55 -18.20 7.85
N LYS A 116 4.68 -17.52 8.09
CA LYS A 116 5.68 -17.88 9.11
C LYS A 116 5.90 -16.80 10.16
N LEU A 117 5.28 -15.64 10.01
CA LEU A 117 5.54 -14.47 10.84
C LEU A 117 4.37 -14.24 11.82
N GLU A 118 4.70 -14.12 13.11
CA GLU A 118 3.71 -13.88 14.17
C GLU A 118 2.94 -12.56 13.98
N ALA A 119 3.57 -11.55 13.38
CA ALA A 119 2.95 -10.24 13.12
C ALA A 119 1.66 -10.33 12.28
N TYR A 120 1.46 -11.42 11.54
CA TYR A 120 0.29 -11.64 10.67
C TYR A 120 -0.76 -12.55 11.32
N ASN A 121 -0.58 -12.97 12.58
CA ASN A 121 -1.55 -13.81 13.29
C ASN A 121 -2.87 -13.09 13.60
N SER A 122 -2.88 -11.75 13.56
CA SER A 122 -4.09 -10.92 13.72
C SER A 122 -4.85 -10.70 12.42
N VAL A 123 -4.33 -11.15 11.26
CA VAL A 123 -4.98 -10.95 9.97
C VAL A 123 -6.27 -11.78 9.90
N ILE A 124 -7.39 -11.11 9.62
CA ILE A 124 -8.73 -11.71 9.54
C ILE A 124 -9.24 -11.85 8.11
N LEU A 125 -8.60 -11.16 7.16
CA LEU A 125 -8.96 -11.18 5.74
C LEU A 125 -7.71 -10.90 4.91
N HIS A 126 -7.49 -11.74 3.88
CA HIS A 126 -6.47 -11.50 2.87
C HIS A 126 -7.16 -10.98 1.60
N VAL A 127 -6.91 -9.72 1.26
CA VAL A 127 -7.52 -9.05 0.11
C VAL A 127 -6.52 -9.06 -1.04
N VAL A 128 -6.95 -9.49 -2.22
CA VAL A 128 -6.08 -9.60 -3.38
C VAL A 128 -6.72 -8.96 -4.59
N MET A 129 -5.93 -8.47 -5.54
CA MET A 129 -6.50 -8.12 -6.85
C MET A 129 -6.94 -9.39 -7.59
N TRP A 130 -6.07 -10.40 -7.67
CA TRP A 130 -6.32 -11.67 -8.34
C TRP A 130 -5.94 -12.88 -7.48
N ASN A 131 -6.85 -13.86 -7.40
CA ASN A 131 -6.57 -15.14 -6.75
C ASN A 131 -5.96 -16.14 -7.75
N ASP A 132 -4.65 -16.05 -7.95
CA ASP A 132 -3.88 -16.92 -8.85
C ASP A 132 -3.71 -18.36 -8.34
N GLY A 133 -3.70 -18.55 -7.02
CA GLY A 133 -3.58 -19.86 -6.39
C GLY A 133 -4.87 -20.69 -6.35
N ARG A 134 -6.03 -20.10 -6.71
CA ARG A 134 -7.38 -20.70 -6.61
C ARG A 134 -7.73 -21.25 -5.22
N GLY A 135 -6.95 -20.90 -4.20
CA GLY A 135 -7.18 -21.28 -2.81
C GLY A 135 -8.34 -20.48 -2.22
N ARG A 136 -9.07 -21.10 -1.29
CA ARG A 136 -10.14 -20.42 -0.55
C ARG A 136 -9.62 -19.63 0.66
N PHE A 137 -8.49 -20.08 1.19
CA PHE A 137 -7.86 -19.56 2.41
C PHE A 137 -6.35 -19.52 2.25
N VAL A 138 -5.70 -18.57 2.92
CA VAL A 138 -4.29 -18.67 3.30
C VAL A 138 -4.20 -19.13 4.75
N THR A 139 -3.01 -19.56 5.18
CA THR A 139 -2.77 -19.99 6.55
C THR A 139 -1.65 -19.15 7.15
N ASN A 140 -1.85 -18.65 8.37
CA ASN A 140 -0.80 -17.93 9.11
C ASN A 140 0.05 -18.89 9.95
N GLN A 141 1.04 -18.33 10.65
CA GLN A 141 1.96 -19.09 11.47
C GLN A 141 1.25 -19.86 12.60
N ALA A 142 0.16 -19.33 13.15
CA ALA A 142 -0.67 -19.99 14.15
C ALA A 142 -1.57 -21.12 13.58
N GLY A 143 -1.52 -21.40 12.28
CA GLY A 143 -2.34 -22.42 11.62
C GLY A 143 -3.79 -21.98 11.38
N GLN A 144 -4.11 -20.70 11.55
CA GLN A 144 -5.46 -20.18 11.32
C GLN A 144 -5.70 -20.00 9.82
N LYS A 145 -6.90 -20.40 9.38
CA LYS A 145 -7.35 -20.19 7.99
C LYS A 145 -7.92 -18.78 7.85
N ILE A 146 -7.28 -17.99 7.00
CA ILE A 146 -7.67 -16.62 6.70
C ILE A 146 -8.40 -16.63 5.36
N PRO A 147 -9.67 -16.19 5.30
CA PRO A 147 -10.42 -16.14 4.04
C PRO A 147 -9.78 -15.15 3.07
N GLN A 148 -9.88 -15.45 1.77
CA GLN A 148 -9.40 -14.57 0.71
C GLN A 148 -10.54 -13.82 0.03
N LEU A 149 -10.29 -12.61 -0.44
CA LEU A 149 -11.24 -11.80 -1.20
C LEU A 149 -10.56 -11.21 -2.44
N ALA A 150 -11.05 -11.57 -3.64
CA ALA A 150 -10.55 -11.02 -4.90
C ALA A 150 -11.33 -9.75 -5.32
N LEU A 151 -10.67 -8.59 -5.30
CA LEU A 151 -11.28 -7.29 -5.63
C LEU A 151 -11.62 -7.11 -7.11
N SER A 152 -10.91 -7.80 -8.01
CA SER A 152 -11.16 -7.71 -9.46
C SER A 152 -12.60 -8.03 -9.89
N ARG A 153 -13.40 -8.65 -9.03
CA ARG A 153 -14.83 -8.93 -9.27
C ARG A 153 -15.76 -7.76 -8.90
N TYR A 154 -15.27 -6.75 -8.20
CA TYR A 154 -16.10 -5.75 -7.52
C TYR A 154 -15.66 -4.29 -7.72
N LEU A 155 -14.71 -4.00 -8.62
CA LEU A 155 -14.18 -2.64 -8.82
C LEU A 155 -15.24 -1.65 -9.36
N ASP A 156 -15.28 -0.44 -8.79
CA ASP A 156 -16.13 0.70 -9.22
C ASP A 156 -15.61 1.44 -10.43
N CYS A 157 -14.30 1.52 -10.52
CA CYS A 157 -13.55 2.39 -11.41
C CYS A 157 -12.67 1.58 -12.37
N GLU A 158 -12.24 2.24 -13.45
CA GLU A 158 -11.15 1.72 -14.26
C GLU A 158 -9.82 1.97 -13.51
N LEU A 159 -8.91 0.99 -13.56
CA LEU A 159 -7.66 1.03 -12.78
C LEU A 159 -6.78 2.26 -13.12
N ASP A 160 -6.89 2.79 -14.33
CA ASP A 160 -6.11 3.93 -14.83
C ASP A 160 -6.60 5.29 -14.29
N GLU A 161 -7.77 5.33 -13.63
CA GLU A 161 -8.37 6.56 -13.08
C GLU A 161 -7.90 6.85 -11.64
N LEU A 162 -7.24 5.90 -10.98
CA LEU A 162 -6.82 6.03 -9.58
C LEU A 162 -5.38 6.57 -9.50
N ASP A 163 -5.24 7.84 -9.10
CA ASP A 163 -3.95 8.43 -8.77
C ASP A 163 -3.49 7.97 -7.38
N VAL A 164 -2.65 6.94 -7.35
CA VAL A 164 -2.04 6.39 -6.13
C VAL A 164 -1.24 7.46 -5.36
N GLU A 165 -0.74 8.51 -6.03
CA GLU A 165 0.02 9.61 -5.39
C GLU A 165 -0.86 10.65 -4.67
N GLU A 166 -2.17 10.60 -4.92
CA GLU A 166 -3.18 11.50 -4.36
C GLU A 166 -3.85 10.93 -3.11
N TYR A 167 -3.75 9.61 -2.87
CA TYR A 167 -4.19 9.01 -1.62
C TYR A 167 -3.26 9.42 -0.49
N PRO A 168 -3.74 10.21 0.49
CA PRO A 168 -2.95 10.46 1.67
C PRO A 168 -2.72 9.11 2.33
N ALA A 169 -1.45 8.75 2.58
CA ALA A 169 -1.14 7.79 3.62
C ALA A 169 -1.85 8.31 4.87
N ALA A 170 -2.97 7.67 5.21
CA ALA A 170 -4.00 8.19 6.11
C ALA A 170 -3.33 8.80 7.35
N ASP A 171 -3.62 10.08 7.63
CA ASP A 171 -3.10 10.89 8.75
C ASP A 171 -1.89 10.24 9.41
N ALA A 172 -0.71 10.39 8.79
CA ALA A 172 0.53 9.78 9.24
C ALA A 172 0.69 9.98 10.75
N GLN A 173 0.25 8.98 11.53
CA GLN A 173 0.51 8.87 12.95
C GLN A 173 2.00 8.78 13.00
N GLY A 174 2.65 9.88 13.43
CA GLY A 174 4.02 10.08 13.03
C GLY A 174 4.89 8.90 13.44
N GLY A 175 5.42 8.24 12.40
CA GLY A 175 6.10 6.96 12.54
C GLY A 175 7.47 7.12 13.19
N LEU A 176 8.29 6.08 13.04
CA LEU A 176 9.66 6.09 13.56
C LEU A 176 10.47 7.30 13.07
N CYS A 177 10.20 7.75 11.84
CA CYS A 177 10.75 8.97 11.27
C CYS A 177 10.35 10.23 12.04
N GLN A 178 9.10 10.38 12.49
CA GLN A 178 8.67 11.53 13.28
C GLN A 178 9.42 11.59 14.61
N GLN A 179 9.55 10.45 15.31
CA GLN A 179 10.26 10.39 16.59
C GLN A 179 11.74 10.73 16.46
N ARG A 180 12.36 10.39 15.31
CA ARG A 180 13.75 10.75 14.99
C ARG A 180 13.86 12.22 14.61
N LEU A 181 12.97 12.72 13.75
CA LEU A 181 12.91 14.12 13.32
C LEU A 181 12.65 15.06 14.51
N ALA A 182 11.78 14.68 15.44
CA ALA A 182 11.48 15.46 16.65
C ALA A 182 12.69 15.61 17.59
N LYS A 183 13.69 14.72 17.48
CA LYS A 183 14.95 14.80 18.23
C LYS A 183 16.02 15.63 17.52
N LEU A 184 15.76 16.09 16.30
CA LEU A 184 16.69 16.95 15.58
C LEU A 184 16.61 18.39 16.12
N PRO A 185 17.74 19.13 16.11
CA PRO A 185 17.75 20.52 16.55
C PRO A 185 16.90 21.38 15.61
N ALA A 186 16.12 22.31 16.17
CA ALA A 186 15.21 23.19 15.42
C ALA A 186 15.93 24.03 14.34
N GLN A 187 17.22 24.31 14.51
CA GLN A 187 18.06 24.99 13.51
C GLN A 187 18.61 24.07 12.39
N ALA A 188 18.10 22.86 12.21
CA ALA A 188 18.52 21.94 11.15
C ALA A 188 18.05 22.42 9.76
N ALA A 189 18.66 23.50 9.25
CA ALA A 189 18.35 24.08 7.94
C ALA A 189 18.45 23.08 6.77
N TRP A 190 19.24 22.01 6.95
CA TRP A 190 19.35 20.93 5.97
C TRP A 190 18.04 20.15 5.79
N VAL A 191 17.17 20.07 6.82
CA VAL A 191 15.87 19.38 6.69
C VAL A 191 14.96 20.15 5.75
N GLY A 192 14.91 21.48 5.88
CA GLY A 192 14.16 22.34 4.96
C GLY A 192 14.67 22.18 3.53
N GLN A 193 15.98 22.30 3.32
CA GLN A 193 16.60 22.09 2.00
C GLN A 193 16.34 20.69 1.42
N PHE A 194 16.38 19.66 2.26
CA PHE A 194 16.08 18.30 1.85
C PHE A 194 14.62 18.13 1.41
N LEU A 195 13.69 18.75 2.14
CA LEU A 195 12.27 18.75 1.78
C LEU A 195 12.02 19.56 0.50
N ASP A 196 12.72 20.68 0.29
CA ASP A 196 12.66 21.45 -0.94
C ASP A 196 13.10 20.60 -2.14
N PHE A 197 14.23 19.90 -2.03
CA PHE A 197 14.68 18.98 -3.08
C PHE A 197 13.69 17.83 -3.33
N ALA A 198 13.07 17.29 -2.28
CA ALA A 198 12.02 16.27 -2.42
C ALA A 198 10.78 16.82 -3.13
N GLY A 199 10.41 18.08 -2.85
CA GLY A 199 9.32 18.80 -3.50
C GLY A 199 9.58 19.04 -4.99
N ASP A 200 10.78 19.50 -5.32
CA ASP A 200 11.24 19.71 -6.70
C ASP A 200 11.09 18.43 -7.52
N GLU A 201 11.56 17.30 -7.00
CA GLU A 201 11.45 16.01 -7.67
C GLU A 201 9.99 15.57 -7.87
N ARG A 202 9.11 15.82 -6.90
CA ARG A 202 7.68 15.52 -7.05
C ARG A 202 7.06 16.34 -8.18
N ILE A 203 7.38 17.63 -8.26
CA ILE A 203 6.89 18.52 -9.31
C ILE A 203 7.41 18.05 -10.68
N LEU A 204 8.70 17.77 -10.80
CA LEU A 204 9.31 17.30 -12.03
C LEU A 204 8.74 15.94 -12.48
N ALA A 205 8.54 15.01 -11.56
CA ALA A 205 7.91 13.71 -11.85
C ALA A 205 6.49 13.88 -12.40
N LYS A 206 5.69 14.75 -11.78
CA LYS A 206 4.31 15.03 -12.23
C LYS A 206 4.27 15.74 -13.59
N ALA A 207 5.18 16.69 -13.83
CA ALA A 207 5.33 17.33 -15.14
C ALA A 207 5.69 16.32 -16.25
N ARG A 208 6.61 15.38 -15.97
CA ARG A 208 6.97 14.32 -16.92
C ARG A 208 5.78 13.41 -17.24
N MET A 209 4.95 13.09 -16.26
CA MET A 209 3.73 12.29 -16.46
C MET A 209 2.76 12.99 -17.43
N PHE A 210 2.49 14.27 -17.23
CA PHE A 210 1.60 15.03 -18.11
C PHE A 210 2.15 15.23 -19.52
N SER A 211 3.47 15.36 -19.69
CA SER A 211 4.09 15.49 -21.02
C SER A 211 4.05 14.21 -21.87
N ARG A 212 3.67 13.06 -21.28
CA ARG A 212 3.60 11.74 -21.94
C ARG A 212 2.17 11.35 -22.36
N ARG A 213 1.16 12.17 -22.03
CA ARG A 213 -0.23 12.04 -22.51
C ARG A 213 -0.42 12.90 -23.75
#